data_AF-A0A142XSI7-F1
#
_entry.id   AF-A0A142XSI7-F1
#
_cell.length_a   1.000
_cell.length_b   1.000
_cell.length_c   1.000
_cell.angle_alpha   90.00
_cell.angle_beta   90.00
_cell.angle_gamma   90.00
#
_symmetry.space_group_name_H-M   'P 1'
#
loop_
_entity.id
_entity.type
_entity.pdbx_description
1 polymer ?
#
loop_
_entity_poly.entity_id
_entity_poly.type
_entity_poly.pdbx_seq_one_letter_code
_entity_poly.pdbx_strand_id
1 'polypeptide(L)'
;MSSDASPAPQPQPDPPAPAWEPLSPLDRRILGVLVEKQKTSKTADSYPLSLNALVTGCNQKSNRDPVFELDEIEVEEGLDALQERGLVTRVTGGRVDRFRHELYAVWTSAGPELAVLAELLLRGAQTKGDLRTRAARMAPIDSLDMLDEVLEPLVERKLVVYLTEPDRRGAVVTHGFQTADEITRLKALHAGAPVSVSDPGTPVLRSAPAPGPAADAKLTAAVAEIDALKERVATLEAQLADVRKQLGLSPA
;
A
#
# COMPACT_ATOMS: atom_id res chain seq x y z
N MET A 1 -9.21 -55.44 -16.65
CA MET A 1 -8.36 -54.39 -16.04
C MET A 1 -8.45 -53.17 -16.94
N SER A 2 -9.44 -52.32 -16.71
CA SER A 2 -9.59 -51.06 -17.45
C SER A 2 -8.98 -49.97 -16.58
N SER A 3 -7.85 -49.42 -17.02
CA SER A 3 -7.15 -48.32 -16.36
C SER A 3 -7.76 -47.03 -16.89
N ASP A 4 -8.54 -46.39 -16.04
CA ASP A 4 -9.12 -45.07 -16.26
C ASP A 4 -8.03 -44.04 -15.95
N ALA A 5 -7.44 -43.47 -17.00
CA ALA A 5 -6.44 -42.42 -16.87
C ALA A 5 -7.14 -41.06 -16.94
N SER A 6 -7.41 -40.46 -15.78
CA SER A 6 -7.87 -39.07 -15.69
C SER A 6 -6.88 -38.14 -16.40
N PRO A 7 -7.36 -37.25 -17.29
CA PRO A 7 -6.48 -36.31 -17.97
C PRO A 7 -5.93 -35.29 -16.97
N ALA A 8 -4.64 -34.96 -17.11
CA ALA A 8 -3.97 -33.95 -16.29
C ALA A 8 -4.69 -32.59 -16.39
N PRO A 9 -4.76 -31.80 -15.30
CA PRO A 9 -5.36 -30.47 -15.33
C PRO A 9 -4.61 -29.60 -16.34
N GLN A 10 -5.32 -29.11 -17.36
CA GLN A 10 -4.75 -28.14 -18.27
C GLN A 10 -4.49 -26.83 -17.53
N PRO A 11 -3.37 -26.13 -17.81
CA PRO A 11 -3.09 -24.83 -17.21
C PRO A 11 -4.21 -23.87 -17.59
N GLN A 12 -4.96 -23.45 -16.56
CA GLN A 12 -6.06 -22.51 -16.70
C GLN A 12 -5.46 -21.17 -17.14
N PRO A 13 -6.01 -20.51 -18.19
CA PRO A 13 -5.46 -19.26 -18.69
C PRO A 13 -5.44 -18.21 -17.57
N ASP A 14 -4.33 -17.46 -17.48
CA ASP A 14 -4.18 -16.42 -16.47
C ASP A 14 -5.36 -15.44 -16.57
N PRO A 15 -5.97 -15.06 -15.43
CA PRO A 15 -7.08 -14.13 -15.44
C PRO A 15 -6.64 -12.79 -16.06
N PRO A 16 -7.50 -12.10 -16.81
CA PRO A 16 -7.15 -10.91 -17.59
C PRO A 16 -6.48 -9.84 -16.72
N ALA A 17 -5.41 -9.23 -17.20
CA ALA A 17 -4.65 -8.23 -16.44
C ALA A 17 -5.54 -7.07 -15.93
N PRO A 18 -5.24 -6.49 -14.76
CA PRO A 18 -5.98 -5.33 -14.27
C PRO A 18 -5.86 -4.16 -15.26
N ALA A 19 -6.89 -3.32 -15.33
CA ALA A 19 -6.90 -2.09 -16.14
C ALA A 19 -6.08 -0.94 -15.51
N TRP A 20 -5.27 -1.23 -14.49
CA TRP A 20 -4.45 -0.27 -13.75
C TRP A 20 -3.03 -0.82 -13.62
N GLU A 21 -2.06 0.07 -13.46
CA GLU A 21 -0.65 -0.27 -13.23
C GLU A 21 -0.29 -0.19 -11.75
N PRO A 22 0.63 -1.05 -11.25
CA PRO A 22 1.13 -0.97 -9.89
C PRO A 22 1.55 0.45 -9.48
N LEU A 23 1.32 0.80 -8.22
CA LEU A 23 1.69 2.09 -7.64
C LEU A 23 2.95 1.92 -6.79
N SER A 24 3.80 2.94 -6.73
CA SER A 24 4.90 2.95 -5.74
C SER A 24 4.33 3.07 -4.31
N PRO A 25 5.08 2.69 -3.26
CA PRO A 25 4.65 2.92 -1.87
C PRO A 25 4.33 4.38 -1.56
N LEU A 26 5.10 5.30 -2.15
CA LEU A 26 4.93 6.75 -2.04
C LEU A 26 3.63 7.20 -2.72
N ASP A 27 3.36 6.76 -3.95
CA ASP A 27 2.14 7.09 -4.70
C ASP A 27 0.90 6.64 -3.93
N ARG A 28 0.92 5.41 -3.40
CA ARG A 28 -0.15 4.85 -2.56
C ARG A 28 -0.42 5.76 -1.37
N ARG A 29 0.65 6.21 -0.69
CA ARG A 29 0.57 7.12 0.45
C ARG A 29 -0.05 8.46 0.07
N ILE A 30 0.44 9.11 -0.98
CA ILE A 30 -0.05 10.43 -1.43
C ILE A 30 -1.54 10.36 -1.78
N LEU A 31 -1.95 9.37 -2.56
CA LEU A 31 -3.36 9.17 -2.94
C LEU A 31 -4.24 8.89 -1.72
N GLY A 32 -3.80 8.03 -0.81
CA GLY A 32 -4.51 7.76 0.44
C GLY A 32 -4.72 9.02 1.27
N VAL A 33 -3.70 9.89 1.37
CA VAL A 33 -3.79 11.16 2.10
C VAL A 33 -4.76 12.13 1.42
N LEU A 34 -4.70 12.27 0.10
CA LEU A 34 -5.62 13.13 -0.65
C LEU A 34 -7.07 12.74 -0.41
N VAL A 35 -7.39 11.44 -0.48
CA VAL A 35 -8.74 10.93 -0.23
C VAL A 35 -9.14 11.14 1.23
N GLU A 36 -8.28 10.76 2.18
CA GLU A 36 -8.56 10.91 3.61
C GLU A 36 -8.91 12.36 3.94
N LYS A 37 -8.10 13.32 3.48
CA LYS A 37 -8.35 14.74 3.76
C LYS A 37 -9.58 15.27 3.04
N GLN A 38 -9.83 14.88 1.79
CA GLN A 38 -11.07 15.28 1.10
C GLN A 38 -12.32 14.81 1.88
N LYS A 39 -12.31 13.58 2.38
CA LYS A 39 -13.48 12.97 3.04
C LYS A 39 -13.66 13.39 4.50
N THR A 40 -12.57 13.60 5.23
CA THR A 40 -12.65 13.88 6.68
C THR A 40 -12.64 15.36 7.01
N SER A 41 -12.21 16.21 6.09
CA SER A 41 -12.09 17.61 6.41
C SER A 41 -13.42 18.34 6.32
N LYS A 42 -13.75 19.06 7.40
CA LYS A 42 -15.05 19.72 7.58
C LYS A 42 -15.12 21.10 6.92
N THR A 43 -13.99 21.64 6.46
CA THR A 43 -13.89 23.00 5.92
C THR A 43 -13.52 22.97 4.45
N ALA A 44 -14.25 23.65 3.58
CA ALA A 44 -13.96 23.71 2.14
C ALA A 44 -12.52 24.20 1.83
N ASP A 45 -11.96 25.07 2.66
CA ASP A 45 -10.61 25.66 2.46
C ASP A 45 -9.45 24.66 2.62
N SER A 46 -9.74 23.49 3.17
CA SER A 46 -8.73 22.48 3.50
C SER A 46 -8.47 21.46 2.39
N TYR A 47 -9.26 21.50 1.31
CA TYR A 47 -9.05 20.69 0.12
C TYR A 47 -9.42 21.51 -1.13
N PRO A 48 -8.58 21.58 -2.18
CA PRO A 48 -7.38 20.78 -2.43
C PRO A 48 -6.18 21.10 -1.52
N LEU A 49 -5.28 20.13 -1.37
CA LEU A 49 -4.15 20.21 -0.43
C LEU A 49 -2.97 20.96 -1.03
N SER A 50 -2.29 21.79 -0.24
CA SER A 50 -0.95 22.27 -0.62
C SER A 50 0.10 21.17 -0.43
N LEU A 51 1.28 21.34 -1.04
CA LEU A 51 2.41 20.43 -0.89
C LEU A 51 2.79 20.21 0.58
N ASN A 52 2.91 21.28 1.37
CA ASN A 52 3.17 21.18 2.81
C ASN A 52 2.11 20.37 3.59
N ALA A 53 0.83 20.49 3.21
CA ALA A 53 -0.24 19.73 3.82
C ALA A 53 -0.16 18.24 3.46
N LEU A 54 0.28 17.92 2.24
CA LEU A 54 0.55 16.57 1.79
C LEU A 54 1.74 15.95 2.53
N VAL A 55 2.88 16.62 2.62
CA VAL A 55 4.05 16.17 3.40
C VAL A 55 3.64 15.84 4.83
N THR A 56 2.94 16.78 5.49
CA THR A 56 2.42 16.61 6.85
C THR A 56 1.48 15.40 6.94
N GLY A 57 0.58 15.23 5.96
CA GLY A 57 -0.37 14.14 5.90
C GLY A 57 0.28 12.78 5.66
N CYS A 58 1.35 12.73 4.85
CA CYS A 58 2.08 11.51 4.53
C CYS A 58 2.89 11.01 5.74
N ASN A 59 3.43 11.93 6.54
CA ASN A 59 4.29 11.64 7.69
C ASN A 59 3.52 11.53 9.03
N GLN A 60 2.18 11.43 9.00
CA GLN A 60 1.41 11.26 10.24
C GLN A 60 1.78 9.95 10.95
N LYS A 61 1.98 10.01 12.26
CA LYS A 61 2.29 8.82 13.09
C LYS A 61 1.07 7.93 13.33
N SER A 62 -0.13 8.50 13.27
CA SER A 62 -1.39 7.78 13.37
C SER A 62 -1.97 7.53 11.99
N ASN A 63 -2.76 6.47 11.87
CA ASN A 63 -3.44 6.14 10.62
C ASN A 63 -2.51 5.87 9.42
N ARG A 64 -1.25 5.53 9.67
CA ARG A 64 -0.26 5.15 8.66
C ARG A 64 0.42 3.85 9.05
N ASP A 65 0.58 2.96 8.08
CA ASP A 65 1.42 1.77 8.20
C ASP A 65 2.01 1.44 6.82
N PRO A 66 3.34 1.55 6.62
CA PRO A 66 4.35 1.98 7.60
C PRO A 66 4.31 3.50 7.87
N VAL A 67 4.94 3.95 8.95
CA VAL A 67 5.20 5.39 9.15
C VAL A 67 6.33 5.82 8.21
N PHE A 68 6.17 6.97 7.57
CA PHE A 68 7.16 7.56 6.67
C PHE A 68 7.74 8.85 7.26
N GLU A 69 8.92 9.22 6.77
CA GLU A 69 9.57 10.51 7.03
C GLU A 69 10.01 11.11 5.68
N LEU A 70 9.02 11.51 4.87
CA LEU A 70 9.24 12.07 3.54
C LEU A 70 9.59 13.55 3.61
N ASP A 71 10.46 14.01 2.71
CA ASP A 71 10.67 15.43 2.47
C ASP A 71 9.74 16.01 1.37
N GLU A 72 9.89 17.31 1.11
CA GLU A 72 9.08 18.02 0.12
C GLU A 72 9.39 17.58 -1.32
N ILE A 73 10.64 17.23 -1.61
CA ILE A 73 11.11 16.82 -2.94
C ILE A 73 10.51 15.46 -3.28
N GLU A 74 10.60 14.49 -2.36
CA GLU A 74 10.02 13.15 -2.55
C GLU A 74 8.52 13.24 -2.82
N VAL A 75 7.78 14.06 -2.06
CA VAL A 75 6.33 14.20 -2.27
C VAL A 75 6.02 14.89 -3.59
N GLU A 76 6.79 15.89 -4.00
CA GLU A 76 6.61 16.57 -5.29
C GLU A 76 6.88 15.62 -6.48
N GLU A 77 7.94 14.81 -6.43
CA GLU A 77 8.24 13.79 -7.44
C GLU A 77 7.10 12.77 -7.56
N GLY A 78 6.55 12.32 -6.42
CA GLY A 78 5.38 11.44 -6.41
C GLY A 78 4.12 12.11 -6.99
N LEU A 79 3.93 13.41 -6.77
CA LEU A 79 2.82 14.17 -7.36
C LEU A 79 2.96 14.32 -8.87
N ASP A 80 4.17 14.55 -9.37
CA ASP A 80 4.43 14.64 -10.81
C ASP A 80 4.16 13.29 -11.49
N ALA A 81 4.64 12.17 -10.94
CA ALA A 81 4.34 10.83 -11.44
C ALA A 81 2.83 10.52 -11.44
N LEU A 82 2.11 10.94 -10.39
CA LEU A 82 0.66 10.76 -10.30
C LEU A 82 -0.12 11.65 -11.29
N GLN A 83 0.40 12.82 -11.64
CA GLN A 83 -0.20 13.71 -12.64
C GLN A 83 -0.04 13.15 -14.05
N GLU A 84 1.13 12.60 -14.40
CA GLU A 84 1.36 11.93 -15.69
C GLU A 84 0.37 10.78 -15.92
N ARG A 85 -0.04 10.12 -14.83
CA ARG A 85 -1.01 9.02 -14.82
C ARG A 85 -2.47 9.48 -14.74
N GLY A 86 -2.72 10.79 -14.65
CA GLY A 86 -4.06 11.36 -14.53
C GLY A 86 -4.78 11.02 -13.21
N LEU A 87 -4.04 10.64 -12.16
CA LEU A 87 -4.62 10.29 -10.85
C LEU A 87 -4.72 11.51 -9.92
N VAL A 88 -3.91 12.54 -10.19
CA VAL A 88 -3.86 13.80 -9.45
C VAL A 88 -3.89 14.97 -10.42
N THR A 89 -4.54 16.05 -10.03
CA THR A 89 -4.57 17.33 -10.75
C THR A 89 -3.98 18.43 -9.87
N ARG A 90 -2.98 19.15 -10.40
CA ARG A 90 -2.47 20.40 -9.83
C ARG A 90 -3.37 21.56 -10.22
N VAL A 91 -3.94 22.21 -9.22
CA VAL A 91 -4.77 23.42 -9.32
C VAL A 91 -3.87 24.63 -9.12
N THR A 92 -3.63 25.34 -10.21
CA THR A 92 -2.81 26.55 -10.28
C THR A 92 -3.69 27.81 -10.32
N GLY A 93 -3.09 29.00 -10.15
CA GLY A 93 -3.80 30.29 -10.23
C GLY A 93 -4.15 30.93 -8.87
N GLY A 94 -3.77 30.28 -7.77
CA GLY A 94 -3.78 30.87 -6.42
C GLY A 94 -2.39 31.32 -5.96
N ARG A 95 -2.28 31.71 -4.69
CA ARG A 95 -0.98 32.06 -4.07
C ARG A 95 -0.04 30.85 -3.91
N VAL A 96 -0.61 29.66 -3.81
CA VAL A 96 0.11 28.39 -3.58
C VAL A 96 -0.57 27.32 -4.43
N ASP A 97 0.22 26.50 -5.10
CA ASP A 97 -0.28 25.34 -5.84
C ASP A 97 -0.96 24.35 -4.90
N ARG A 98 -2.05 23.77 -5.39
CA ARG A 98 -2.83 22.80 -4.64
C ARG A 98 -3.11 21.56 -5.48
N PHE A 99 -3.36 20.45 -4.82
CA PHE A 99 -3.49 19.14 -5.45
C PHE A 99 -4.79 18.48 -5.04
N ARG A 100 -5.49 17.92 -6.03
CA ARG A 100 -6.67 17.08 -5.84
C ARG A 100 -6.50 15.75 -6.53
N HIS A 101 -7.21 14.73 -6.08
CA HIS A 101 -7.24 13.42 -6.71
C HIS A 101 -8.37 13.34 -7.74
N GLU A 102 -8.21 12.49 -8.77
CA GLU A 102 -9.22 12.24 -9.81
C GLU A 102 -9.83 10.82 -9.71
N LEU A 103 -9.60 10.15 -8.58
CA LEU A 103 -9.94 8.73 -8.35
C LEU A 103 -11.43 8.41 -8.48
N TYR A 104 -12.34 9.39 -8.38
CA TYR A 104 -13.76 9.12 -8.63
C TYR A 104 -14.05 8.75 -10.09
N ALA A 105 -13.31 9.37 -11.02
CA ALA A 105 -13.42 9.08 -12.44
C ALA A 105 -12.65 7.80 -12.83
N VAL A 106 -11.52 7.54 -12.16
CA VAL A 106 -10.60 6.46 -12.55
C VAL A 106 -10.91 5.14 -11.84
N TRP A 107 -11.18 5.17 -10.54
CA TRP A 107 -11.29 3.95 -9.73
C TRP A 107 -12.71 3.63 -9.28
N THR A 108 -13.53 4.60 -8.89
CA THR A 108 -14.90 4.29 -8.45
C THR A 108 -15.74 5.56 -8.32
N SER A 109 -17.01 5.52 -8.74
CA SER A 109 -17.94 6.62 -8.49
C SER A 109 -18.54 6.61 -7.07
N ALA A 110 -18.29 5.57 -6.26
CA ALA A 110 -18.93 5.38 -4.97
C ALA A 110 -18.07 5.89 -3.80
N GLY A 111 -18.70 6.68 -2.92
CA GLY A 111 -18.05 7.25 -1.75
C GLY A 111 -17.48 6.22 -0.75
N PRO A 112 -18.24 5.17 -0.37
CA PRO A 112 -17.76 4.11 0.52
C PRO A 112 -16.62 3.29 -0.06
N GLU A 113 -16.68 2.94 -1.36
CA GLU A 113 -15.61 2.23 -2.05
C GLU A 113 -14.28 2.98 -1.98
N LEU A 114 -14.32 4.29 -2.26
CA LEU A 114 -13.11 5.12 -2.20
C LEU A 114 -12.56 5.26 -0.77
N ALA A 115 -13.43 5.24 0.25
CA ALA A 115 -13.00 5.22 1.66
C ALA A 115 -12.27 3.92 2.03
N VAL A 116 -12.79 2.77 1.56
CA VAL A 116 -12.14 1.46 1.73
C VAL A 116 -10.77 1.44 1.06
N LEU A 117 -10.67 1.90 -0.19
CA LEU A 117 -9.40 1.97 -0.91
C LEU A 117 -8.39 2.86 -0.18
N ALA A 118 -8.79 4.05 0.26
CA ALA A 118 -7.91 4.95 1.00
C ALA A 118 -7.40 4.32 2.29
N GLU A 119 -8.24 3.60 3.03
CA GLU A 119 -7.81 2.93 4.26
C GLU A 119 -6.75 1.86 3.98
N LEU A 120 -6.93 1.09 2.91
CA LEU A 120 -5.98 0.06 2.48
C LEU A 120 -4.68 0.67 1.94
N LEU A 121 -4.74 1.80 1.23
CA LEU A 121 -3.54 2.50 0.75
C LEU A 121 -2.71 3.09 1.91
N LEU A 122 -3.37 3.53 2.98
CA LEU A 122 -2.70 4.16 4.12
C LEU A 122 -2.09 3.15 5.09
N ARG A 123 -2.67 1.95 5.22
CA ARG A 123 -2.28 0.94 6.24
C ARG A 123 -2.05 -0.47 5.71
N GLY A 124 -2.15 -0.69 4.41
CA GLY A 124 -1.96 -2.01 3.81
C GLY A 124 -3.04 -3.02 4.19
N ALA A 125 -2.62 -4.28 4.30
CA ALA A 125 -3.48 -5.44 4.52
C ALA A 125 -4.16 -5.42 5.90
N GLN A 126 -5.48 -5.63 5.92
CA GLN A 126 -6.30 -5.53 7.13
C GLN A 126 -7.39 -6.59 7.15
N THR A 127 -7.82 -6.99 8.35
CA THR A 127 -9.03 -7.83 8.50
C THR A 127 -10.27 -7.02 8.08
N LYS A 128 -11.31 -7.68 7.56
CA LYS A 128 -12.60 -7.01 7.27
C LYS A 128 -13.15 -6.24 8.47
N GLY A 129 -13.01 -6.77 9.68
CA GLY A 129 -13.48 -6.13 10.91
C GLY A 129 -12.77 -4.82 11.23
N ASP A 130 -11.44 -4.81 11.12
CA ASP A 130 -10.63 -3.61 11.26
C ASP A 130 -10.94 -2.60 10.16
N LEU A 131 -10.97 -3.08 8.90
CA LEU A 131 -11.22 -2.25 7.72
C LEU A 131 -12.56 -1.52 7.83
N ARG A 132 -13.64 -2.23 8.18
CA ARG A 132 -14.98 -1.64 8.37
C ARG A 132 -14.92 -0.47 9.35
N THR A 133 -14.36 -0.73 10.54
CA THR A 133 -14.32 0.23 11.64
C THR A 133 -13.45 1.45 11.30
N ARG A 134 -12.34 1.22 10.62
CA ARG A 134 -11.38 2.27 10.29
C ARG A 134 -11.81 3.12 9.10
N ALA A 135 -12.37 2.51 8.05
CA ALA A 135 -12.90 3.21 6.88
C ALA A 135 -14.19 4.00 7.21
N ALA A 136 -14.95 3.59 8.24
CA ALA A 136 -16.15 4.28 8.72
C ALA A 136 -15.93 5.78 9.05
N ARG A 137 -14.69 6.20 9.33
CA ARG A 137 -14.33 7.61 9.57
C ARG A 137 -14.42 8.50 8.33
N MET A 138 -14.35 7.90 7.14
CA MET A 138 -14.35 8.58 5.83
C MET A 138 -15.69 8.44 5.11
N ALA A 139 -16.41 7.35 5.30
CA ALA A 139 -17.75 7.11 4.77
C ALA A 139 -18.49 6.11 5.68
N PRO A 140 -19.81 6.24 5.88
CA PRO A 140 -20.56 5.31 6.75
C PRO A 140 -20.51 3.88 6.20
N ILE A 141 -20.16 2.92 7.06
CA ILE A 141 -20.16 1.48 6.80
C ILE A 141 -20.67 0.77 8.06
N ASP A 142 -21.98 0.55 8.11
CA ASP A 142 -22.68 0.23 9.36
C ASP A 142 -22.53 -1.23 9.78
N SER A 143 -22.35 -2.15 8.81
CA SER A 143 -22.24 -3.59 9.06
C SER A 143 -21.11 -4.23 8.24
N LEU A 144 -20.80 -5.50 8.56
CA LEU A 144 -19.89 -6.29 7.72
C LEU A 144 -20.53 -6.67 6.38
N ASP A 145 -21.84 -6.89 6.35
CA ASP A 145 -22.57 -7.18 5.11
C ASP A 145 -22.49 -5.98 4.15
N MET A 146 -22.67 -4.76 4.66
CA MET A 146 -22.47 -3.53 3.87
C MET A 146 -21.02 -3.39 3.39
N LEU A 147 -20.03 -3.81 4.20
CA LEU A 147 -18.64 -3.82 3.74
C LEU A 147 -18.45 -4.82 2.59
N ASP A 148 -19.09 -5.99 2.64
CA ASP A 148 -19.01 -6.98 1.56
C ASP A 148 -19.61 -6.47 0.25
N GLU A 149 -20.77 -5.82 0.32
CA GLU A 149 -21.38 -5.13 -0.84
C GLU A 149 -20.45 -4.06 -1.43
N VAL A 150 -19.71 -3.34 -0.58
CA VAL A 150 -18.72 -2.34 -1.03
C VAL A 150 -17.46 -3.00 -1.60
N LEU A 151 -17.05 -4.16 -1.09
CA LEU A 151 -15.86 -4.88 -1.54
C LEU A 151 -16.08 -5.62 -2.86
N GLU A 152 -17.29 -6.10 -3.12
CA GLU A 152 -17.63 -6.86 -4.34
C GLU A 152 -17.19 -6.17 -5.65
N PRO A 153 -17.63 -4.91 -5.95
CA PRO A 153 -17.21 -4.24 -7.18
C PRO A 153 -15.72 -3.90 -7.21
N LEU A 154 -15.11 -3.66 -6.04
CA LEU A 154 -13.67 -3.39 -5.94
C LEU A 154 -12.84 -4.64 -6.25
N VAL A 155 -13.31 -5.82 -5.84
CA VAL A 155 -12.66 -7.10 -6.08
C VAL A 155 -12.83 -7.53 -7.54
N GLU A 156 -14.03 -7.37 -8.10
CA GLU A 156 -14.29 -7.65 -9.53
C GLU A 156 -13.34 -6.84 -10.43
N ARG A 157 -13.09 -5.58 -10.07
CA ARG A 157 -12.17 -4.68 -10.78
C ARG A 157 -10.72 -4.80 -10.35
N LYS A 158 -10.41 -5.74 -9.45
CA LYS A 158 -9.07 -6.00 -8.91
C LYS A 158 -8.44 -4.80 -8.19
N LEU A 159 -9.24 -3.85 -7.72
CA LEU A 159 -8.79 -2.72 -6.90
C LEU A 159 -8.60 -3.13 -5.43
N VAL A 160 -9.22 -4.23 -5.02
CA VAL A 160 -9.01 -4.91 -3.74
C VAL A 160 -8.77 -6.39 -4.00
N VAL A 161 -7.92 -7.01 -3.17
CA VAL A 161 -7.55 -8.42 -3.26
C VAL A 161 -7.67 -9.06 -1.89
N TYR A 162 -8.36 -10.21 -1.84
CA TYR A 162 -8.36 -11.09 -0.68
C TYR A 162 -7.02 -11.83 -0.55
N LEU A 163 -6.42 -11.75 0.63
CA LEU A 163 -5.19 -12.46 0.99
C LEU A 163 -5.47 -13.82 1.65
N THR A 164 -6.70 -14.00 2.13
CA THR A 164 -7.24 -15.25 2.69
C THR A 164 -8.62 -15.50 2.10
N GLU A 165 -9.17 -16.71 2.24
CA GLU A 165 -10.52 -17.02 1.76
C GLU A 165 -11.58 -15.98 2.18
N PRO A 166 -12.43 -15.47 1.26
CA PRO A 166 -13.40 -14.41 1.54
C PRO A 166 -14.38 -14.72 2.67
N ASP A 167 -14.85 -15.96 2.74
CA ASP A 167 -15.83 -16.44 3.73
C ASP A 167 -15.18 -16.79 5.08
N ARG A 168 -13.85 -16.73 5.18
CA ARG A 168 -13.14 -17.00 6.43
C ARG A 168 -13.48 -15.94 7.46
N ARG A 169 -13.80 -16.36 8.69
CA ARG A 169 -13.88 -15.43 9.83
C ARG A 169 -12.54 -14.72 10.00
N GLY A 170 -12.54 -13.39 9.95
CA GLY A 170 -11.33 -12.59 10.00
C GLY A 170 -10.57 -12.55 8.68
N ALA A 171 -11.25 -12.71 7.55
CA ALA A 171 -10.65 -12.58 6.23
C ALA A 171 -9.86 -11.28 6.09
N VAL A 172 -8.68 -11.39 5.47
CA VAL A 172 -7.74 -10.28 5.28
C VAL A 172 -7.78 -9.83 3.83
N VAL A 173 -7.87 -8.52 3.63
CA VAL A 173 -7.88 -7.88 2.32
C VAL A 173 -6.79 -6.82 2.22
N THR A 174 -6.31 -6.56 1.00
CA THR A 174 -5.37 -5.48 0.68
C THR A 174 -5.78 -4.78 -0.61
N HIS A 175 -5.17 -3.65 -0.93
CA HIS A 175 -5.43 -2.96 -2.20
C HIS A 175 -4.78 -3.70 -3.37
N GLY A 176 -5.31 -3.53 -4.58
CA GLY A 176 -4.83 -4.20 -5.77
C GLY A 176 -3.47 -3.71 -6.24
N PHE A 177 -3.15 -2.42 -6.04
CA PHE A 177 -2.02 -1.68 -6.65
C PHE A 177 -0.59 -2.13 -6.30
N GLN A 178 -0.43 -3.33 -5.78
CA GLN A 178 0.82 -4.05 -5.58
C GLN A 178 1.25 -4.78 -6.84
N THR A 179 2.54 -5.09 -6.95
CA THR A 179 3.03 -6.02 -7.95
C THR A 179 2.54 -7.44 -7.65
N ALA A 180 2.57 -8.32 -8.67
CA ALA A 180 2.18 -9.73 -8.48
C ALA A 180 3.04 -10.43 -7.41
N ASP A 181 4.32 -10.09 -7.33
CA ASP A 181 5.25 -10.63 -6.32
C ASP A 181 4.91 -10.15 -4.90
N GLU A 182 4.59 -8.87 -4.75
CA GLU A 182 4.12 -8.30 -3.48
C GLU A 182 2.84 -9.03 -2.99
N ILE A 183 1.85 -9.21 -3.88
CA ILE A 183 0.61 -9.94 -3.57
C ILE A 183 0.90 -11.38 -3.15
N THR A 184 1.78 -12.07 -3.88
CA THR A 184 2.15 -13.46 -3.59
C THR A 184 2.79 -13.57 -2.21
N ARG A 185 3.69 -12.64 -1.87
CA ARG A 185 4.36 -12.59 -0.57
C ARG A 185 3.35 -12.30 0.56
N LEU A 186 2.42 -11.38 0.34
CA LEU A 186 1.35 -11.06 1.28
C LEU A 186 0.41 -12.24 1.51
N LYS A 187 0.03 -12.97 0.47
CA LYS A 187 -0.77 -14.20 0.59
C LYS A 187 -0.04 -15.25 1.41
N ALA A 188 1.24 -15.49 1.14
CA ALA A 188 2.06 -16.44 1.90
C ALA A 188 2.16 -16.06 3.39
N LEU A 189 2.28 -14.77 3.71
CA LEU A 189 2.32 -14.27 5.08
C LEU A 189 1.02 -14.56 5.85
N HIS A 190 -0.14 -14.42 5.19
CA HIS A 190 -1.45 -14.56 5.83
C HIS A 190 -2.03 -15.99 5.76
N ALA A 191 -1.49 -16.84 4.90
CA ALA A 191 -1.86 -18.26 4.82
C ALA A 191 -1.45 -19.06 6.08
N GLY A 192 -0.43 -18.61 6.83
CA GLY A 192 0.14 -19.34 7.97
C GLY A 192 -0.20 -18.84 9.38
N ALA A 193 -0.99 -17.77 9.54
CA ALA A 193 -1.26 -17.18 10.86
C ALA A 193 -2.58 -17.71 11.50
N PRO A 194 -2.55 -18.30 12.71
CA PRO A 194 -3.75 -18.45 13.52
C PRO A 194 -4.15 -17.06 14.05
N VAL A 195 -5.37 -16.63 13.73
CA VAL A 195 -5.91 -15.34 14.17
C VAL A 195 -6.38 -15.49 15.62
N SER A 196 -5.61 -14.96 16.58
CA SER A 196 -6.12 -14.77 17.94
C SER A 196 -7.19 -13.69 17.93
N VAL A 197 -8.42 -14.12 18.17
CA VAL A 197 -9.58 -13.25 18.35
C VAL A 197 -9.42 -12.54 19.69
N SER A 198 -9.20 -11.23 19.69
CA SER A 198 -9.22 -10.41 20.91
C SER A 198 -10.62 -9.85 21.13
N ASP A 199 -11.21 -10.12 22.29
CA ASP A 199 -12.50 -9.59 22.74
C ASP A 199 -12.37 -8.10 23.15
N PRO A 200 -13.34 -7.22 22.88
CA PRO A 200 -13.20 -5.80 23.18
C PRO A 200 -13.63 -5.52 24.63
N GLY A 201 -12.67 -5.44 25.56
CA GLY A 201 -13.03 -5.11 26.95
C GLY A 201 -11.94 -4.99 28.01
N THR A 202 -10.66 -5.21 27.71
CA THR A 202 -9.60 -5.16 28.74
C THR A 202 -8.32 -4.56 28.16
N PRO A 203 -7.68 -3.57 28.81
CA PRO A 203 -6.37 -3.09 28.38
C PRO A 203 -5.35 -4.16 28.74
N VAL A 204 -5.05 -5.05 27.79
CA VAL A 204 -3.91 -5.96 27.90
C VAL A 204 -2.67 -5.13 27.54
N LEU A 205 -1.82 -4.87 28.54
CA LEU A 205 -0.42 -4.52 28.29
C LEU A 205 0.16 -5.63 27.42
N ARG A 206 0.29 -5.37 26.11
CA ARG A 206 0.92 -6.29 25.17
C ARG A 206 2.39 -6.39 25.55
N SER A 207 2.75 -7.41 26.33
CA SER A 207 4.11 -7.93 26.32
C SER A 207 4.37 -8.39 24.88
N ALA A 208 5.36 -7.79 24.23
CA ALA A 208 5.79 -8.21 22.90
C ALA A 208 6.08 -9.72 22.92
N PRO A 209 5.67 -10.50 21.90
CA PRO A 209 6.18 -11.85 21.76
C PRO A 209 7.69 -11.75 21.60
N ALA A 210 8.43 -12.48 22.43
CA ALA A 210 9.88 -12.56 22.30
C ALA A 210 10.21 -13.02 20.87
N PRO A 211 11.19 -12.40 20.19
CA PRO A 211 11.62 -12.85 18.87
C PRO A 211 12.00 -14.33 18.97
N GLY A 212 11.38 -15.16 18.14
CA GLY A 212 11.76 -16.57 18.04
C GLY A 212 13.15 -16.69 17.41
N PRO A 213 13.88 -17.78 17.66
CA PRO A 213 15.27 -17.96 17.18
C PRO A 213 15.40 -17.89 15.64
N ALA A 214 14.32 -18.11 14.90
CA ALA A 214 14.27 -17.96 13.45
C ALA A 214 14.19 -16.51 12.96
N ALA A 215 13.64 -15.58 13.76
CA ALA A 215 13.60 -14.16 13.44
C ALA A 215 14.95 -13.50 13.70
N ASP A 216 15.62 -13.88 14.79
CA ASP A 216 16.99 -13.42 15.09
C ASP A 216 17.98 -13.90 14.03
N ALA A 217 17.89 -15.17 13.61
CA ALA A 217 18.73 -15.70 12.54
C ALA A 217 18.56 -14.96 11.19
N LYS A 218 17.32 -14.58 10.85
CA LYS A 218 17.03 -13.79 9.64
C LYS A 218 17.56 -12.36 9.76
N LEU A 219 17.47 -11.75 10.93
CA LEU A 219 17.99 -10.41 11.18
C LEU A 219 19.52 -10.40 11.10
N THR A 220 20.20 -11.37 11.71
CA THR A 220 21.65 -11.50 11.63
C THR A 220 22.13 -11.74 10.20
N ALA A 221 21.42 -12.57 9.43
CA ALA A 221 21.73 -12.80 8.02
C ALA A 221 21.55 -11.53 7.17
N ALA A 222 20.47 -10.78 7.39
CA ALA A 222 20.21 -9.53 6.67
C ALA A 222 21.26 -8.44 6.99
N VAL A 223 21.68 -8.34 8.26
CA VAL A 223 22.74 -7.39 8.66
C VAL A 223 24.07 -7.75 7.98
N ALA A 224 24.43 -9.03 7.95
CA ALA A 224 25.64 -9.48 7.26
C ALA A 224 25.60 -9.23 5.75
N GLU A 225 24.43 -9.40 5.12
CA GLU A 225 24.24 -9.10 3.69
C GLU A 225 24.36 -7.59 3.40
N ILE A 226 23.81 -6.74 4.27
CA ILE A 226 23.94 -5.28 4.16
C ILE A 226 25.41 -4.85 4.27
N ASP A 227 26.16 -5.42 5.20
CA ASP A 227 27.57 -5.08 5.37
C ASP A 227 28.41 -5.52 4.16
N ALA A 228 28.15 -6.72 3.63
CA ALA A 228 28.80 -7.20 2.39
C ALA A 228 28.43 -6.33 1.17
N LEU A 229 27.17 -5.88 1.06
CA LEU A 229 26.74 -4.99 -0.01
C LEU A 229 27.41 -3.61 0.09
N LYS A 230 27.54 -3.07 1.31
CA LYS A 230 28.25 -1.79 1.53
C LYS A 230 29.71 -1.86 1.12
N GLU A 231 30.41 -2.94 1.47
CA GLU A 231 31.81 -3.14 1.04
C GLU A 231 31.92 -3.26 -0.49
N ARG A 232 30.97 -3.93 -1.13
CA ARG A 232 30.93 -4.07 -2.58
C ARG A 232 30.66 -2.73 -3.28
N VAL A 233 29.74 -1.94 -2.75
CA VAL A 233 29.47 -0.57 -3.25
C VAL A 233 30.71 0.30 -3.10
N ALA A 234 31.36 0.32 -1.94
CA ALA A 234 32.57 1.10 -1.72
C ALA A 234 33.71 0.69 -2.69
N THR A 235 33.85 -0.61 -2.96
CA THR A 235 34.82 -1.13 -3.93
C THR A 235 34.49 -0.68 -5.35
N LEU A 236 33.22 -0.75 -5.75
CA LEU A 236 32.77 -0.33 -7.08
C LEU A 236 32.92 1.18 -7.27
N GLU A 237 32.63 1.98 -6.25
CA GLU A 237 32.83 3.43 -6.26
C GLU A 237 34.31 3.79 -6.42
N ALA A 238 35.21 3.09 -5.70
CA ALA A 238 36.65 3.30 -5.85
C ALA A 238 37.15 2.92 -7.26
N GLN A 239 36.67 1.81 -7.82
CA GLN A 239 36.98 1.39 -9.19
C GLN A 239 36.45 2.40 -10.22
N LEU A 240 35.23 2.90 -10.05
CA LEU A 240 34.65 3.92 -10.90
C LEU A 240 35.43 5.24 -10.82
N ALA A 241 35.90 5.63 -9.64
CA ALA A 241 36.74 6.81 -9.48
C ALA A 241 38.08 6.67 -10.21
N ASP A 242 38.71 5.49 -10.15
CA ASP A 242 39.96 5.23 -10.87
C ASP A 242 39.75 5.24 -12.40
N VAL A 243 38.71 4.57 -12.89
CA VAL A 243 38.36 4.56 -14.32
C VAL A 243 38.04 5.97 -14.83
N ARG A 244 37.28 6.78 -14.06
CA ARG A 244 37.00 8.17 -14.41
C ARG A 244 38.27 9.02 -14.50
N LYS A 245 39.22 8.81 -13.58
CA LYS A 245 40.53 9.48 -13.61
C LYS A 245 41.34 9.09 -14.84
N GLN A 246 41.35 7.81 -15.22
CA GLN A 246 42.04 7.33 -16.43
C GLN A 246 41.42 7.91 -17.72
N LEU A 247 40.12 8.18 -17.72
CA LEU A 247 39.37 8.73 -18.86
C LEU A 247 39.29 10.27 -18.88
N GLY A 248 39.88 10.96 -17.89
CA GLY A 248 39.87 12.43 -17.82
C GLY A 248 38.48 13.03 -17.59
N LEU A 249 37.54 12.26 -17.02
CA LEU A 249 36.18 12.69 -16.76
C LEU A 249 36.10 13.33 -15.37
N SER A 250 35.78 14.63 -15.30
CA SER A 250 35.54 15.33 -14.03
C SER A 250 34.24 14.85 -13.37
N PRO A 251 34.17 14.83 -12.02
CA PRO A 251 32.94 14.46 -11.31
C PRO A 251 31.81 15.47 -11.59
N ALA A 252 30.60 14.96 -11.76
CA ALA A 252 29.35 15.73 -11.78
C ALA A 252 28.91 16.09 -10.36
#